data_AF-A0A958DQG1-F1
#
_entry.id   AF-A0A958DQG1-F1
#
_cell.length_a   1.000
_cell.length_b   1.000
_cell.length_c   1.000
_cell.angle_alpha   90.00
_cell.angle_beta   90.00
_cell.angle_gamma   90.00
#
_symmetry.space_group_name_H-M   'P 1'
#
loop_
_entity.id
_entity.type
_entity.pdbx_description
1 polymer ?
#
loop_
_entity_poly.entity_id
_entity_poly.type
_entity_poly.pdbx_seq_one_letter_code
_entity_poly.pdbx_strand_id
1 'polypeptide(L)'
;DSFLRYRQLIRQEISRTDSLATLVRDVQNRQSQLESNRTQNQYLQQLSDALSQQQPAAALTILADLVRENPGETRFAEWQQRIRRWQNESGDAATEAQLSIQFDEALQQYLAGNFAAALAMFAQIEQQQPGFRQANDWLRKTRSEMTRLGQKPDTLLRTVIERDTLGVAPVVAFPAEFVETRDAQIRITGVVRDDQGISHLSVSLNGSPMRDNSGSPLQIAPPDVQQKQGFRFAIEVPLLMGENQLTVIATDVDSPPNQAAFPLTISRKQPIYREPMVLSLAALLLLFTAGGVFANWYFRRRIAFVSKYNPYIAGAPVLNEKMFFGRENLLRQVLAALPNNSLMLHGPRRIGKTSLLHQLKKRLEQQPDADYVYLPVYIDLQGTPETRFFATMAHDIVEGCAEKLPADVALRITEQPENYSARDFSADVRDILKSLQPPAGKPLILALLIDEVDELNRYSAQTNQKLRSIFMKTFAENLVSVMAGSHIRKRWESEGSPWYNFFSEIPVGQIDRADAEQLIREPVKGIFSFDETAVSRILELSDCVPYRIQKICARCIARIIESRRRRVTVADVEAVAAAADEG
;
A
#
# COMPACT_ATOMS: atom_id res chain seq x y z
N ASP A 1 -2.75 -5.90 -6.78
CA ASP A 1 -3.52 -4.69 -6.45
C ASP A 1 -5.00 -4.73 -6.79
N SER A 2 -5.42 -5.12 -8.00
CA SER A 2 -6.84 -5.19 -8.41
C SER A 2 -7.68 -6.13 -7.52
N PHE A 3 -7.12 -7.28 -7.14
CA PHE A 3 -7.78 -8.27 -6.27
C PHE A 3 -7.86 -7.83 -4.79
N LEU A 4 -6.85 -7.09 -4.31
CA LEU A 4 -6.81 -6.52 -2.96
C LEU A 4 -7.85 -5.41 -2.79
N ARG A 5 -8.08 -4.61 -3.85
CA ARG A 5 -9.13 -3.59 -3.87
C ARG A 5 -10.53 -4.16 -4.07
N TYR A 6 -10.69 -5.22 -4.85
CA TYR A 6 -11.97 -5.97 -4.93
C TYR A 6 -12.37 -6.56 -3.57
N ARG A 7 -11.40 -7.07 -2.79
CA ARG A 7 -11.65 -7.47 -1.38
C ARG A 7 -11.98 -6.31 -0.46
N GLN A 8 -11.44 -5.11 -0.70
CA GLN A 8 -11.81 -3.92 0.08
C GLN A 8 -13.23 -3.45 -0.24
N LEU A 9 -13.62 -3.44 -1.51
CA LEU A 9 -14.98 -3.11 -1.93
C LEU A 9 -15.99 -4.13 -1.40
N ILE A 10 -15.67 -5.44 -1.45
CA ILE A 10 -16.51 -6.48 -0.84
C ILE A 10 -16.55 -6.33 0.68
N ARG A 11 -15.43 -6.00 1.36
CA ARG A 11 -15.44 -5.75 2.81
C ARG A 11 -16.26 -4.51 3.19
N GLN A 12 -16.19 -3.45 2.38
CA GLN A 12 -16.99 -2.26 2.59
C GLN A 12 -18.47 -2.57 2.39
N GLU A 13 -18.83 -3.34 1.37
CA GLU A 13 -20.21 -3.74 1.11
C GLU A 13 -20.73 -4.71 2.19
N ILE A 14 -19.91 -5.65 2.67
CA ILE A 14 -20.24 -6.54 3.81
C ILE A 14 -20.41 -5.73 5.10
N SER A 15 -19.48 -4.83 5.41
CA SER A 15 -19.57 -3.93 6.58
C SER A 15 -20.80 -3.02 6.52
N ARG A 16 -21.24 -2.66 5.31
CA ARG A 16 -22.44 -1.85 5.05
C ARG A 16 -23.71 -2.66 5.28
N THR A 17 -23.77 -3.89 4.75
CA THR A 17 -24.91 -4.80 5.00
C THR A 17 -25.01 -5.16 6.48
N ASP A 18 -23.88 -5.34 7.18
CA ASP A 18 -23.87 -5.60 8.62
C ASP A 18 -24.34 -4.39 9.42
N SER A 19 -23.89 -3.18 9.09
CA SER A 19 -24.33 -1.93 9.75
C SER A 19 -25.84 -1.68 9.58
N LEU A 20 -26.38 -1.95 8.39
CA LEU A 20 -27.81 -1.84 8.09
C LEU A 20 -28.62 -2.94 8.81
N ALA A 21 -28.15 -4.19 8.80
CA ALA A 21 -28.78 -5.30 9.52
C ALA A 21 -28.77 -5.10 11.04
N THR A 22 -27.77 -4.41 11.58
CA THR A 22 -27.70 -4.03 13.00
C THR A 22 -28.71 -2.92 13.30
N LEU A 23 -28.82 -1.92 12.43
CA LEU A 23 -29.80 -0.84 12.58
C LEU A 23 -31.24 -1.35 12.52
N VAL A 24 -31.55 -2.28 11.59
CA VAL A 24 -32.88 -2.92 11.50
C VAL A 24 -33.19 -3.69 12.78
N ARG A 25 -32.22 -4.44 13.33
CA ARG A 25 -32.39 -5.14 14.62
C ARG A 25 -32.60 -4.17 15.79
N ASP A 26 -31.89 -3.06 15.84
CA ASP A 26 -32.08 -2.03 16.87
C ASP A 26 -33.50 -1.44 16.83
N VAL A 27 -34.03 -1.18 15.63
CA VAL A 27 -35.41 -0.68 15.43
C VAL A 27 -36.44 -1.72 15.87
N GLN A 28 -36.27 -2.98 15.47
CA GLN A 28 -37.16 -4.09 15.83
C GLN A 28 -37.15 -4.40 17.34
N ASN A 29 -35.98 -4.34 17.97
CA ASN A 29 -35.84 -4.51 19.42
C ASN A 29 -36.52 -3.36 20.20
N ARG A 30 -36.51 -2.14 19.65
CA ARG A 30 -37.23 -1.02 20.27
C ARG A 30 -38.74 -1.16 20.12
N GLN A 31 -39.20 -1.66 18.98
CA GLN A 31 -40.62 -1.94 18.73
C GLN A 31 -41.16 -2.99 19.72
N SER A 32 -40.44 -4.08 19.97
CA SER A 32 -40.87 -5.12 20.92
C SER A 32 -40.90 -4.62 22.38
N GLN A 33 -40.16 -3.57 22.71
CA GLN A 33 -40.16 -2.96 24.05
C GLN A 33 -41.30 -1.95 24.28
N LEU A 34 -41.99 -1.50 23.22
CA LEU A 34 -42.94 -0.38 23.26
C LEU A 34 -44.39 -0.80 22.96
N GLU A 35 -44.77 -2.04 23.27
CA GLU A 35 -46.09 -2.63 22.95
C GLU A 35 -47.30 -1.78 23.40
N SER A 36 -47.15 -0.89 24.39
CA SER A 36 -48.23 -0.03 24.90
C SER A 36 -48.51 1.26 24.10
N ASN A 37 -47.67 1.66 23.13
CA ASN A 37 -47.86 2.90 22.35
C ASN A 37 -48.13 2.61 20.86
N ARG A 38 -49.42 2.53 20.48
CA ARG A 38 -49.87 2.10 19.13
C ARG A 38 -49.33 2.97 17.99
N THR A 39 -49.31 4.29 18.16
CA THR A 39 -48.87 5.23 17.11
C THR A 39 -47.37 5.13 16.87
N GLN A 40 -46.58 5.07 17.94
CA GLN A 40 -45.12 4.95 17.85
C GLN A 40 -44.68 3.61 17.26
N ASN A 41 -45.40 2.52 17.58
CA ASN A 41 -45.15 1.21 16.98
C ASN A 41 -45.43 1.18 15.48
N GLN A 42 -46.45 1.90 14.99
CA GLN A 42 -46.71 1.99 13.55
C GLN A 42 -45.55 2.68 12.81
N TYR A 43 -45.02 3.78 13.33
CA TYR A 43 -43.88 4.46 12.70
C TYR A 43 -42.58 3.63 12.78
N LEU A 44 -42.33 2.92 13.88
CA LEU A 44 -41.17 2.02 14.00
C LEU A 44 -41.26 0.83 13.03
N GLN A 45 -42.46 0.29 12.82
CA GLN A 45 -42.70 -0.74 11.80
C GLN A 45 -42.42 -0.21 10.39
N GLN A 46 -42.97 0.96 10.04
CA GLN A 46 -42.73 1.60 8.74
C GLN A 46 -41.24 1.92 8.51
N LEU A 47 -40.53 2.34 9.56
CA LEU A 47 -39.09 2.58 9.53
C LEU A 47 -38.31 1.28 9.28
N SER A 48 -38.66 0.19 9.99
CA SER A 48 -38.07 -1.13 9.78
C SER A 48 -38.28 -1.62 8.35
N ASP A 49 -39.49 -1.45 7.80
CA ASP A 49 -39.84 -1.87 6.45
C ASP A 49 -39.05 -1.06 5.40
N ALA A 50 -38.95 0.27 5.57
CA ALA A 50 -38.18 1.14 4.67
C ALA A 50 -36.67 0.83 4.70
N LEU A 51 -36.11 0.51 5.87
CA LEU A 51 -34.71 0.10 6.01
C LEU A 51 -34.46 -1.28 5.39
N SER A 52 -35.38 -2.22 5.56
CA SER A 52 -35.31 -3.57 4.97
C SER A 52 -35.41 -3.54 3.45
N GLN A 53 -36.19 -2.61 2.89
CA GLN A 53 -36.31 -2.36 1.46
C GLN A 53 -35.19 -1.47 0.89
N GLN A 54 -34.20 -1.09 1.70
CA GLN A 54 -33.09 -0.23 1.31
C GLN A 54 -33.54 1.13 0.74
N GLN A 55 -34.51 1.79 1.36
CA GLN A 55 -35.01 3.11 0.95
C GLN A 55 -34.60 4.23 1.95
N PRO A 56 -33.40 4.84 1.83
CA PRO A 56 -32.88 5.81 2.80
C PRO A 56 -33.72 7.08 2.89
N ALA A 57 -34.22 7.58 1.76
CA ALA A 57 -35.01 8.80 1.72
C ALA A 57 -36.37 8.63 2.43
N ALA A 58 -37.02 7.48 2.25
CA ALA A 58 -38.26 7.14 2.94
C ALA A 58 -38.01 6.96 4.45
N ALA A 59 -36.95 6.24 4.82
CA ALA A 59 -36.56 6.03 6.22
C ALA A 59 -36.23 7.34 6.95
N LEU A 60 -35.52 8.28 6.32
CA LEU A 60 -35.23 9.59 6.91
C LEU A 60 -36.49 10.46 7.10
N THR A 61 -37.46 10.33 6.20
CA THR A 61 -38.74 11.05 6.30
C THR A 61 -39.55 10.54 7.50
N ILE A 62 -39.71 9.21 7.60
CA ILE A 62 -40.41 8.56 8.72
C ILE A 62 -39.72 8.87 10.06
N LEU A 63 -38.38 8.88 10.08
CA LEU A 63 -37.62 9.18 11.29
C LEU A 63 -37.71 10.65 11.70
N ALA A 64 -37.85 11.58 10.76
CA ALA A 64 -38.08 13.00 11.07
C ALA A 64 -39.43 13.23 11.75
N ASP A 65 -40.47 12.50 11.34
CA ASP A 65 -41.78 12.52 12.00
C ASP A 65 -41.70 11.93 13.43
N LEU A 66 -40.96 10.83 13.62
CA LEU A 66 -40.70 10.23 14.95
C LEU A 66 -39.96 11.16 15.92
N VAL A 67 -38.95 11.88 15.43
CA VAL A 67 -38.19 12.88 16.22
C VAL A 67 -39.09 14.05 16.63
N ARG A 68 -39.98 14.50 15.73
CA ARG A 68 -40.91 15.60 16.00
C ARG A 68 -41.93 15.24 17.08
N GLU A 69 -42.43 14.00 17.07
CA GLU A 69 -43.38 13.52 18.08
C GLU A 69 -42.70 13.18 19.42
N ASN A 70 -41.38 12.91 19.44
CA ASN A 70 -40.63 12.48 20.63
C ASN A 70 -39.27 13.20 20.77
N PRO A 71 -39.26 14.50 21.08
CA PRO A 71 -38.04 15.32 21.07
C PRO A 71 -37.01 14.99 22.16
N GLY A 72 -37.36 14.12 23.13
CA GLY A 72 -36.48 13.71 24.23
C GLY A 72 -35.68 12.41 23.98
N GLU A 73 -35.93 11.69 22.89
CA GLU A 73 -35.30 10.39 22.63
C GLU A 73 -34.04 10.55 21.75
N THR A 74 -32.86 10.46 22.37
CA THR A 74 -31.56 10.66 21.72
C THR A 74 -31.23 9.61 20.66
N ARG A 75 -31.82 8.41 20.75
CA ARG A 75 -31.59 7.30 19.80
C ARG A 75 -32.04 7.62 18.37
N PHE A 76 -33.09 8.42 18.22
CA PHE A 76 -33.59 8.79 16.88
C PHE A 76 -32.62 9.70 16.14
N ALA A 77 -31.94 10.61 16.85
CA ALA A 77 -30.87 11.42 16.27
C ALA A 77 -29.67 10.57 15.82
N GLU A 78 -29.33 9.53 16.60
CA GLU A 78 -28.27 8.58 16.26
C GLU A 78 -28.62 7.75 15.02
N TRP A 79 -29.84 7.22 14.94
CA TRP A 79 -30.33 6.51 13.75
C TRP A 79 -30.34 7.43 12.51
N GLN A 80 -30.70 8.69 12.68
CA GLN A 80 -30.71 9.66 11.57
C GLN A 80 -29.31 9.88 11.00
N GLN A 81 -28.29 9.98 11.87
CA GLN A 81 -26.90 10.08 11.44
C GLN A 81 -26.42 8.81 10.74
N ARG A 82 -26.79 7.63 11.24
CA ARG A 82 -26.43 6.34 10.61
C ARG A 82 -27.05 6.19 9.21
N ILE A 83 -28.32 6.55 9.03
CA ILE A 83 -29.00 6.48 7.73
C ILE A 83 -28.44 7.50 6.74
N ARG A 84 -28.11 8.73 7.18
CA ARG A 84 -27.45 9.73 6.32
C ARG A 84 -26.07 9.29 5.86
N ARG A 85 -25.29 8.65 6.75
CA ARG A 85 -23.98 8.09 6.39
C ARG A 85 -24.12 7.01 5.33
N TRP A 86 -25.07 6.09 5.52
CA TRP A 86 -25.39 5.05 4.55
C TRP A 86 -25.87 5.61 3.20
N GLN A 87 -26.68 6.67 3.19
CA GLN A 87 -27.12 7.35 1.96
C GLN A 87 -25.94 7.95 1.18
N ASN A 88 -25.00 8.60 1.86
CA ASN A 88 -23.83 9.22 1.22
C ASN A 88 -22.87 8.15 0.66
N GLU A 89 -22.64 7.07 1.40
CA GLU A 89 -21.82 5.93 0.96
C GLU A 89 -22.41 5.21 -0.28
N SER A 90 -23.74 5.25 -0.45
CA SER A 90 -24.44 4.64 -1.59
C SER A 90 -24.22 5.41 -2.91
N GLY A 91 -24.05 6.73 -2.85
CA GLY A 91 -23.82 7.58 -4.03
C GLY A 91 -22.41 7.47 -4.59
N ASP A 92 -21.42 7.38 -3.70
CA ASP A 92 -20.01 7.27 -4.06
C ASP A 92 -19.69 5.88 -4.66
N ALA A 93 -20.27 4.80 -4.12
CA ALA A 93 -20.02 3.43 -4.61
C ALA A 93 -20.55 3.19 -6.04
N ALA A 94 -21.70 3.78 -6.41
CA ALA A 94 -22.25 3.66 -7.76
C ALA A 94 -21.37 4.37 -8.82
N THR A 95 -20.79 5.51 -8.43
CA THR A 95 -19.91 6.30 -9.30
C THR A 95 -18.54 5.63 -9.43
N GLU A 96 -18.03 5.03 -8.35
CA GLU A 96 -16.78 4.26 -8.36
C GLU A 96 -16.88 2.97 -9.20
N ALA A 97 -18.02 2.27 -9.14
CA ALA A 97 -18.27 1.09 -9.96
C ALA A 97 -18.33 1.44 -11.46
N GLN A 98 -18.96 2.55 -11.81
CA GLN A 98 -19.05 3.02 -13.20
C GLN A 98 -17.68 3.44 -13.76
N LEU A 99 -16.87 4.14 -12.96
CA LEU A 99 -15.50 4.50 -13.32
C LEU A 99 -14.58 3.28 -13.44
N SER A 100 -14.81 2.24 -12.63
CA SER A 100 -14.08 0.97 -12.74
C SER A 100 -14.31 0.30 -14.10
N ILE A 101 -15.55 0.24 -14.56
CA ILE A 101 -15.91 -0.38 -15.85
C ILE A 101 -15.23 0.39 -17.00
N GLN A 102 -15.31 1.72 -16.99
CA GLN A 102 -14.66 2.56 -17.99
C GLN A 102 -13.13 2.41 -18.00
N PHE A 103 -12.53 2.24 -16.83
CA PHE A 103 -11.09 2.03 -16.71
C PHE A 103 -10.65 0.68 -17.30
N ASP A 104 -11.44 -0.36 -17.06
CA ASP A 104 -11.14 -1.69 -17.59
C ASP A 104 -11.32 -1.73 -19.13
N GLU A 105 -12.32 -1.03 -19.67
CA GLU A 105 -12.48 -0.81 -21.12
C GLU A 105 -11.30 -0.03 -21.73
N ALA A 106 -10.83 1.04 -21.08
CA ALA A 106 -9.67 1.82 -21.51
C ALA A 106 -8.39 0.97 -21.57
N LEU A 107 -8.22 0.08 -20.58
CA LEU A 107 -7.11 -0.86 -20.54
C LEU A 107 -7.19 -1.91 -21.67
N GLN A 108 -8.39 -2.40 -21.98
CA GLN A 108 -8.57 -3.31 -23.11
C GLN A 108 -8.21 -2.64 -24.45
N GLN A 109 -8.60 -1.37 -24.66
CA GLN A 109 -8.21 -0.63 -25.86
C GLN A 109 -6.68 -0.43 -25.95
N TYR A 110 -6.03 -0.18 -24.81
CA TYR A 110 -4.57 -0.09 -24.75
C TYR A 110 -3.90 -1.42 -25.12
N LEU A 111 -4.39 -2.54 -24.58
CA LEU A 111 -3.86 -3.87 -24.88
C LEU A 111 -4.13 -4.31 -26.33
N ALA A 112 -5.24 -3.85 -26.91
CA ALA A 112 -5.58 -4.08 -28.31
C ALA A 112 -4.78 -3.20 -29.30
N GLY A 113 -3.92 -2.30 -28.80
CA GLY A 113 -3.11 -1.39 -29.63
C GLY A 113 -3.85 -0.16 -30.15
N ASN A 114 -5.09 0.07 -29.71
CA ASN A 114 -5.90 1.25 -30.04
C ASN A 114 -5.58 2.42 -29.10
N PHE A 115 -4.34 2.91 -29.15
CA PHE A 115 -3.82 3.88 -28.19
C PHE A 115 -4.56 5.23 -28.21
N ALA A 116 -5.09 5.66 -29.35
CA ALA A 116 -5.89 6.89 -29.45
C ALA A 116 -7.22 6.81 -28.67
N ALA A 117 -7.92 5.68 -28.77
CA ALA A 117 -9.16 5.43 -28.03
C ALA A 117 -8.88 5.27 -26.52
N ALA A 118 -7.83 4.53 -26.16
CA ALA A 118 -7.40 4.38 -24.77
C ALA A 118 -7.02 5.73 -24.14
N LEU A 119 -6.33 6.61 -24.88
CA LEU A 119 -5.93 7.94 -24.41
C LEU A 119 -7.15 8.82 -24.08
N ALA A 120 -8.18 8.80 -24.93
CA ALA A 120 -9.41 9.56 -24.73
C ALA A 120 -10.18 9.06 -23.48
N MET A 121 -10.28 7.73 -23.31
CA MET A 121 -10.98 7.13 -22.18
C MET A 121 -10.26 7.39 -20.85
N PHE A 122 -8.93 7.26 -20.78
CA PHE A 122 -8.18 7.60 -19.57
C PHE A 122 -8.25 9.09 -19.22
N ALA A 123 -8.36 9.99 -20.22
CA ALA A 123 -8.53 11.42 -19.99
C ALA A 123 -9.89 11.75 -19.40
N GLN A 124 -10.94 11.07 -19.86
CA GLN A 124 -12.30 11.22 -19.35
C GLN A 124 -12.42 10.74 -17.90
N ILE A 125 -11.77 9.62 -17.56
CA ILE A 125 -11.74 9.10 -16.19
C ILE A 125 -11.00 10.07 -15.24
N GLU A 126 -9.84 10.58 -15.65
CA GLU A 126 -9.07 11.56 -14.85
C GLU A 126 -9.84 12.88 -14.68
N GLN A 127 -10.67 13.28 -15.65
CA GLN A 127 -11.54 14.46 -15.56
C GLN A 127 -12.73 14.23 -14.61
N GLN A 128 -13.30 13.03 -14.60
CA GLN A 128 -14.43 12.68 -13.73
C GLN A 128 -14.01 12.46 -12.27
N GLN A 129 -12.86 11.82 -12.04
CA GLN A 129 -12.30 11.65 -10.71
C GLN A 129 -10.75 11.68 -10.77
N PRO A 130 -10.13 12.83 -10.43
CA PRO A 130 -8.67 12.98 -10.45
C PRO A 130 -7.97 11.92 -9.57
N GLY A 131 -6.97 11.23 -10.13
CA GLY A 131 -6.22 10.20 -9.40
C GLY A 131 -6.91 8.83 -9.28
N PHE A 132 -8.08 8.62 -9.90
CA PHE A 132 -8.74 7.32 -9.92
C PHE A 132 -7.86 6.25 -10.59
N ARG A 133 -7.53 5.18 -9.85
CA ARG A 133 -6.71 4.02 -10.31
C ARG A 133 -5.42 4.39 -11.08
N GLN A 134 -4.79 5.53 -10.76
CA GLN A 134 -3.62 6.03 -11.49
C GLN A 134 -3.89 6.25 -13.00
N ALA A 135 -5.09 6.67 -13.39
CA ALA A 135 -5.43 6.99 -14.78
C ALA A 135 -4.43 7.97 -15.40
N ASN A 136 -3.90 8.93 -14.62
CA ASN A 136 -2.78 9.79 -15.02
C ASN A 136 -1.49 9.05 -15.43
N ASP A 137 -1.13 7.96 -14.74
CA ASP A 137 0.05 7.16 -15.10
C ASP A 137 -0.17 6.45 -16.43
N TRP A 138 -1.39 5.95 -16.65
CA TRP A 138 -1.80 5.35 -17.91
C TRP A 138 -1.93 6.37 -19.05
N LEU A 139 -2.36 7.60 -18.79
CA LEU A 139 -2.29 8.70 -19.74
C LEU A 139 -0.86 8.97 -20.21
N ARG A 140 0.09 9.00 -19.28
CA ARG A 140 1.52 9.20 -19.58
C ARG A 140 2.09 8.01 -20.37
N LYS A 141 1.79 6.77 -19.97
CA LYS A 141 2.22 5.56 -20.69
C LYS A 141 1.66 5.51 -22.11
N THR A 142 0.37 5.76 -22.29
CA THR A 142 -0.28 5.77 -23.61
C THR A 142 0.30 6.85 -24.51
N ARG A 143 0.56 8.07 -24.01
CA ARG A 143 1.26 9.12 -24.79
C ARG A 143 2.68 8.71 -25.18
N SER A 144 3.41 8.07 -24.26
CA SER A 144 4.77 7.59 -24.52
C SER A 144 4.79 6.49 -25.58
N GLU A 145 3.85 5.54 -25.52
CA GLU A 145 3.73 4.45 -26.51
C GLU A 145 3.28 4.98 -27.89
N MET A 146 2.34 5.91 -27.95
CA MET A 146 1.97 6.59 -29.19
C MET A 146 3.15 7.34 -29.82
N THR A 147 3.95 8.01 -28.99
CA THR A 147 5.18 8.69 -29.43
C THR A 147 6.22 7.68 -29.95
N ARG A 148 6.39 6.54 -29.26
CA ARG A 148 7.29 5.46 -29.68
C ARG A 148 6.89 4.84 -31.02
N LEU A 149 5.59 4.68 -31.25
CA LEU A 149 5.03 4.08 -32.47
C LEU A 149 4.83 5.10 -33.60
N GLY A 150 5.21 6.36 -33.41
CA GLY A 150 5.01 7.42 -34.40
C GLY A 150 3.54 7.75 -34.67
N GLN A 151 2.62 7.26 -33.83
CA GLN A 151 1.20 7.55 -33.90
C GLN A 151 0.96 8.94 -33.33
N LYS A 152 0.73 9.93 -34.21
CA LYS A 152 0.21 11.23 -33.79
C LYS A 152 -1.29 11.08 -33.48
N PRO A 153 -1.84 11.79 -32.48
CA PRO A 153 -3.28 11.96 -32.41
C PRO A 153 -3.73 12.52 -33.77
N ASP A 154 -4.84 12.00 -34.32
CA ASP A 154 -5.40 12.45 -35.60
C ASP A 154 -5.83 13.92 -35.51
N THR A 155 -4.85 14.82 -35.61
CA THR A 155 -5.01 16.14 -36.16
C THR A 155 -4.59 16.03 -37.62
N LEU A 156 -5.55 15.60 -38.44
CA LEU A 156 -5.55 15.75 -39.88
C LEU A 156 -5.16 17.19 -40.25
N LEU A 157 -3.90 17.40 -40.62
CA LEU A 157 -3.53 18.45 -41.57
C LEU A 157 -3.18 17.76 -42.89
N ARG A 158 -4.26 17.34 -43.57
CA ARG A 158 -4.25 17.17 -45.02
C ARG A 158 -4.00 18.55 -45.64
N THR A 159 -2.86 18.70 -46.30
CA THR A 159 -2.77 19.63 -47.43
C THR A 159 -1.66 19.17 -48.36
N VAL A 160 -2.00 18.26 -49.28
CA VAL A 160 -1.33 18.17 -50.56
C VAL A 160 -1.93 19.31 -51.39
N ILE A 161 -1.17 20.38 -51.60
CA ILE A 161 -1.50 21.37 -52.62
C ILE A 161 -0.79 20.91 -53.89
N GLU A 162 -1.48 20.14 -54.72
CA GLU A 162 -1.15 20.08 -56.14
C GLU A 162 -1.56 21.43 -56.72
N ARG A 163 -0.57 22.29 -56.96
CA ARG A 163 -0.71 23.37 -57.94
C ARG A 163 -0.03 22.90 -59.22
N ASP A 164 -0.83 22.39 -60.14
CA ASP A 164 -0.50 22.43 -61.55
C ASP A 164 -0.56 23.89 -61.99
N THR A 165 0.61 24.48 -62.22
CA THR A 165 0.72 25.70 -63.02
C THR A 165 1.78 25.45 -64.08
N LEU A 166 1.31 25.11 -65.28
CA LEU A 166 2.09 25.15 -66.51
C LEU A 166 2.69 26.56 -66.66
N GLY A 167 4.02 26.68 -66.57
CA GLY A 167 4.76 27.93 -66.71
C GLY A 167 6.27 27.70 -66.71
N VAL A 168 6.99 28.57 -67.42
CA VAL A 168 8.41 28.48 -67.85
C VAL A 168 9.43 28.68 -66.69
N ALA A 169 9.15 28.22 -65.47
CA ALA A 169 10.08 28.31 -64.33
C ALA A 169 9.78 27.28 -63.23
N PRO A 170 10.80 26.82 -62.48
CA PRO A 170 10.67 25.78 -61.45
C PRO A 170 9.84 26.23 -60.23
N VAL A 171 8.99 25.33 -59.70
CA VAL A 171 8.11 25.60 -58.55
C VAL A 171 8.50 24.75 -57.32
N VAL A 172 8.57 25.36 -56.14
CA VAL A 172 8.78 24.71 -54.83
C VAL A 172 7.62 25.05 -53.91
N ALA A 173 7.03 24.04 -53.24
CA ALA A 173 5.93 24.22 -52.30
C ALA A 173 6.37 23.96 -50.84
N PHE A 174 6.04 24.87 -49.91
CA PHE A 174 6.25 24.72 -48.46
C PHE A 174 4.92 24.69 -47.68
N PRO A 175 4.84 24.07 -46.49
CA PRO A 175 3.57 23.92 -45.77
C PRO A 175 3.05 25.18 -45.03
N ALA A 176 3.83 26.25 -44.87
CA ALA A 176 3.38 27.53 -44.28
C ALA A 176 4.47 28.62 -44.45
N GLU A 177 4.06 29.90 -44.51
CA GLU A 177 4.98 31.06 -44.67
C GLU A 177 5.78 31.42 -43.39
N PHE A 178 5.37 30.91 -42.21
CA PHE A 178 6.02 31.21 -40.92
C PHE A 178 6.07 29.98 -40.01
N VAL A 179 7.25 29.68 -39.44
CA VAL A 179 7.47 28.51 -38.56
C VAL A 179 8.11 28.95 -37.24
N GLU A 180 7.47 28.66 -36.10
CA GLU A 180 8.08 28.86 -34.78
C GLU A 180 8.64 27.53 -34.24
N THR A 181 9.84 27.57 -33.66
CA THR A 181 10.44 26.40 -33.00
C THR A 181 11.30 26.81 -31.78
N ARG A 182 11.62 25.86 -30.91
CA ARG A 182 12.61 26.03 -29.82
C ARG A 182 13.88 25.22 -30.08
N ASP A 183 13.87 24.37 -31.10
CA ASP A 183 14.98 23.50 -31.45
C ASP A 183 16.12 24.28 -32.11
N ALA A 184 17.34 23.79 -31.93
CA ALA A 184 18.53 24.42 -32.50
C ALA A 184 18.69 24.17 -34.00
N GLN A 185 17.99 23.19 -34.53
CA GLN A 185 17.99 22.81 -35.93
C GLN A 185 16.57 22.43 -36.33
N ILE A 186 16.23 22.66 -37.59
CA ILE A 186 14.97 22.23 -38.17
C ILE A 186 15.24 21.47 -39.47
N ARG A 187 14.51 20.38 -39.67
CA ARG A 187 14.55 19.62 -40.92
C ARG A 187 13.45 20.11 -41.85
N ILE A 188 13.85 20.60 -43.02
CA ILE A 188 12.93 21.11 -44.04
C ILE A 188 12.91 20.11 -45.18
N THR A 189 11.71 19.70 -45.56
CA THR A 189 11.47 18.77 -46.66
C THR A 189 10.58 19.42 -47.71
N GLY A 190 10.85 19.13 -48.98
CA GLY A 190 10.09 19.70 -50.09
C GLY A 190 10.21 18.88 -51.36
N VAL A 191 9.45 19.26 -52.36
CA VAL A 191 9.53 18.73 -53.73
C VAL A 191 9.79 19.92 -54.65
N VAL A 192 10.76 19.77 -55.55
CA VAL A 192 10.99 20.71 -56.65
C VAL A 192 10.63 20.02 -57.96
N ARG A 193 9.95 20.72 -58.87
CA ARG A 193 9.60 20.21 -60.21
C ARG A 193 9.79 21.29 -61.26
N ASP A 194 10.17 20.83 -62.45
CA ASP A 194 10.32 21.62 -63.66
C ASP A 194 10.16 20.73 -64.90
N ASP A 195 9.61 21.26 -65.98
CA ASP A 195 9.31 20.49 -67.19
C ASP A 195 10.56 20.20 -68.04
N GLN A 196 11.50 21.14 -68.09
CA GLN A 196 12.82 21.01 -68.75
C GLN A 196 13.83 20.28 -67.86
N GLY A 197 13.75 20.54 -66.55
CA GLY A 197 14.43 19.79 -65.50
C GLY A 197 15.27 20.66 -64.59
N ILE A 198 15.51 20.18 -63.37
CA ILE A 198 16.24 20.90 -62.32
C ILE A 198 17.74 20.57 -62.39
N SER A 199 18.60 21.59 -62.42
CA SER A 199 20.04 21.39 -62.29
C SER A 199 20.45 21.18 -60.83
N HIS A 200 20.07 22.11 -59.96
CA HIS A 200 20.35 22.02 -58.53
C HIS A 200 19.49 23.01 -57.71
N LEU A 201 19.38 22.73 -56.41
CA LEU A 201 18.91 23.67 -55.40
C LEU A 201 20.10 24.28 -54.67
N SER A 202 20.07 25.58 -54.44
CA SER A 202 20.97 26.25 -53.49
C SER A 202 20.17 26.80 -52.32
N VAL A 203 20.80 26.84 -51.14
CA VAL A 203 20.13 27.27 -49.91
C VAL A 203 20.95 28.35 -49.24
N SER A 204 20.30 29.44 -48.84
CA SER A 204 20.91 30.51 -48.04
C SER A 204 20.13 30.76 -46.76
N LEU A 205 20.84 31.03 -45.68
CA LEU A 205 20.28 31.39 -44.38
C LEU A 205 20.75 32.80 -44.01
N ASN A 206 19.80 33.69 -43.68
CA ASN A 206 20.02 35.10 -43.39
C ASN A 206 20.89 35.80 -44.46
N GLY A 207 20.64 35.49 -45.73
CA GLY A 207 21.37 36.05 -46.87
C GLY A 207 22.77 35.46 -47.12
N SER A 208 23.24 34.51 -46.31
CA SER A 208 24.51 33.82 -46.51
C SER A 208 24.29 32.40 -47.07
N PRO A 209 25.02 31.96 -48.12
CA PRO A 209 24.86 30.61 -48.65
C PRO A 209 25.25 29.59 -47.58
N MET A 210 24.37 28.61 -47.35
CA MET A 210 24.69 27.46 -46.53
C MET A 210 25.84 26.70 -47.19
N ARG A 211 26.75 26.18 -46.38
CA ARG A 211 27.92 25.44 -46.86
C ARG A 211 27.79 23.98 -46.48
N ASP A 212 28.26 23.11 -47.35
CA ASP A 212 28.42 21.69 -47.06
C ASP A 212 29.60 21.45 -46.12
N ASN A 213 29.83 20.16 -45.78
CA ASN A 213 30.92 19.77 -44.87
C ASN A 213 32.34 20.06 -45.44
N SER A 214 32.45 20.38 -46.74
CA SER A 214 33.72 20.78 -47.39
C SER A 214 33.95 22.29 -47.37
N GLY A 215 32.96 23.06 -46.90
CA GLY A 215 32.99 24.53 -46.90
C GLY A 215 32.56 25.14 -48.24
N SER A 216 32.11 24.33 -49.20
CA SER A 216 31.58 24.77 -50.50
C SER A 216 30.09 25.11 -50.36
N PRO A 217 29.53 26.00 -51.20
CA PRO A 217 28.09 26.28 -51.18
C PRO A 217 27.27 25.00 -51.33
N LEU A 218 26.31 24.79 -50.44
CA LEU A 218 25.45 23.63 -50.41
C LEU A 218 24.58 23.63 -51.67
N GLN A 219 24.84 22.67 -52.56
CA GLN A 219 24.06 22.43 -53.76
C GLN A 219 23.45 21.03 -53.71
N ILE A 220 22.15 20.93 -53.93
CA ILE A 220 21.42 19.66 -53.91
C ILE A 220 20.98 19.36 -55.34
N ALA A 221 21.63 18.38 -55.96
CA ALA A 221 21.31 17.92 -57.30
C ALA A 221 20.29 16.78 -57.29
N PRO A 222 19.57 16.54 -58.40
CA PRO A 222 18.71 15.37 -58.54
C PRO A 222 19.49 14.06 -58.35
N PRO A 223 18.94 13.07 -57.61
CA PRO A 223 19.65 11.84 -57.29
C PRO A 223 19.82 10.85 -58.46
N ASP A 224 19.04 10.98 -59.55
CA ASP A 224 19.12 10.11 -60.72
C ASP A 224 18.91 10.90 -62.03
N VAL A 225 19.61 10.51 -63.10
CA VAL A 225 19.57 11.13 -64.44
C VAL A 225 18.18 11.02 -65.07
N GLN A 226 17.36 10.05 -64.64
CA GLN A 226 15.97 9.87 -65.08
C GLN A 226 14.94 10.76 -64.33
N GLN A 227 15.31 11.39 -63.19
CA GLN A 227 14.41 12.24 -62.38
C GLN A 227 14.66 13.75 -62.58
N LYS A 228 15.12 14.16 -63.76
CA LYS A 228 15.42 15.58 -64.04
C LYS A 228 14.20 16.49 -63.90
N GLN A 229 12.98 16.00 -64.15
CA GLN A 229 11.76 16.80 -64.07
C GLN A 229 11.29 17.11 -62.63
N GLY A 230 11.93 16.54 -61.61
CA GLY A 230 11.71 16.93 -60.22
C GLY A 230 12.05 15.85 -59.19
N PHE A 231 12.45 16.27 -58.00
CA PHE A 231 12.88 15.40 -56.91
C PHE A 231 12.47 15.92 -55.52
N ARG A 232 12.49 15.02 -54.54
CA ARG A 232 12.27 15.34 -53.12
C ARG A 232 13.60 15.68 -52.46
N PHE A 233 13.61 16.76 -51.67
CA PHE A 233 14.78 17.16 -50.88
C PHE A 233 14.45 17.20 -49.40
N ALA A 234 15.49 17.02 -48.59
CA ALA A 234 15.46 17.18 -47.14
C ALA A 234 16.75 17.84 -46.68
N ILE A 235 16.67 18.97 -45.99
CA ILE A 235 17.80 19.74 -45.47
C ILE A 235 17.66 19.98 -43.99
N GLU A 236 18.77 19.88 -43.26
CA GLU A 236 18.83 20.31 -41.86
C GLU A 236 19.41 21.71 -41.79
N VAL A 237 18.63 22.63 -41.22
CA VAL A 237 18.98 24.04 -41.14
C VAL A 237 19.27 24.39 -39.68
N PRO A 238 20.51 24.81 -39.35
CA PRO A 238 20.80 25.33 -38.02
C PRO A 238 20.15 26.70 -37.82
N LEU A 239 19.51 26.89 -36.67
CA LEU A 239 18.76 28.11 -36.35
C LEU A 239 19.47 28.89 -35.24
N LEU A 240 19.69 30.17 -35.48
CA LEU A 240 20.08 31.13 -34.46
C LEU A 240 18.88 31.51 -33.60
N MET A 241 19.10 32.02 -32.38
CA MET A 241 18.01 32.54 -31.55
C MET A 241 17.35 33.74 -32.23
N GLY A 242 16.02 33.80 -32.22
CA GLY A 242 15.26 34.85 -32.91
C GLY A 242 14.88 34.47 -34.35
N GLU A 243 14.72 35.47 -35.22
CA GLU A 243 14.28 35.25 -36.60
C GLU A 243 15.41 34.77 -37.50
N ASN A 244 15.10 33.76 -38.32
CA ASN A 244 15.99 33.17 -39.31
C ASN A 244 15.27 33.16 -40.66
N GLN A 245 15.82 33.84 -41.66
CA GLN A 245 15.31 33.88 -43.03
C GLN A 245 16.04 32.86 -43.88
N LEU A 246 15.38 31.76 -44.21
CA LEU A 246 15.89 30.79 -45.15
C LEU A 246 15.42 31.16 -46.56
N THR A 247 16.24 30.94 -47.57
CA THR A 247 15.84 31.05 -48.97
C THR A 247 16.36 29.84 -49.72
N VAL A 248 15.46 29.12 -50.38
CA VAL A 248 15.79 28.00 -51.26
C VAL A 248 15.64 28.48 -52.68
N ILE A 249 16.69 28.35 -53.50
CA ILE A 249 16.71 28.79 -54.88
C ILE A 249 16.83 27.55 -55.76
N ALA A 250 15.83 27.31 -56.59
CA ALA A 250 15.85 26.25 -57.61
C ALA A 250 16.38 26.81 -58.93
N THR A 251 17.34 26.12 -59.54
CA THR A 251 17.88 26.47 -60.86
C THR A 251 17.54 25.36 -61.85
N ASP A 252 17.00 25.70 -63.01
CA ASP A 252 16.72 24.74 -64.09
C ASP A 252 17.99 24.33 -64.86
N VAL A 253 17.84 23.53 -65.92
CA VAL A 253 18.91 23.08 -66.83
C VAL A 253 19.05 23.94 -68.09
N ASP A 254 18.25 25.00 -68.24
CA ASP A 254 18.22 25.81 -69.45
C ASP A 254 19.51 26.62 -69.64
N SER A 255 19.73 27.11 -70.87
CA SER A 255 20.85 27.98 -71.20
C SER A 255 20.34 29.20 -71.97
N PRO A 256 20.20 30.37 -71.31
CA PRO A 256 20.58 30.66 -69.93
C PRO A 256 19.64 30.03 -68.87
N PRO A 257 20.14 29.73 -67.66
CA PRO A 257 19.35 29.07 -66.63
C PRO A 257 18.35 30.03 -65.96
N ASN A 258 17.12 29.59 -65.73
CA ASN A 258 16.15 30.31 -64.91
C ASN A 258 16.25 29.87 -63.44
N GLN A 259 15.95 30.82 -62.54
CA GLN A 259 15.99 30.61 -61.11
C GLN A 259 14.68 31.05 -60.44
N ALA A 260 14.21 30.24 -59.49
CA ALA A 260 13.07 30.57 -58.64
C ALA A 260 13.50 30.52 -57.16
N ALA A 261 13.31 31.62 -56.44
CA ALA A 261 13.67 31.77 -55.04
C ALA A 261 12.44 31.68 -54.13
N PHE A 262 12.57 30.91 -53.05
CA PHE A 262 11.50 30.64 -52.10
C PHE A 262 11.95 30.98 -50.68
N PRO A 263 11.58 32.16 -50.16
CA PRO A 263 11.91 32.57 -48.81
C PRO A 263 11.00 31.90 -47.77
N LEU A 264 11.55 31.59 -46.60
CA LEU A 264 10.86 31.04 -45.44
C LEU A 264 11.41 31.68 -44.16
N THR A 265 10.54 32.24 -43.32
CA THR A 265 10.95 32.85 -42.05
C THR A 265 10.67 31.91 -40.88
N ILE A 266 11.70 31.66 -40.06
CA ILE A 266 11.66 30.72 -38.94
C ILE A 266 12.10 31.43 -37.66
N SER A 267 11.23 31.48 -36.64
CA SER A 267 11.54 32.12 -35.35
C SER A 267 11.89 31.09 -34.28
N ARG A 268 13.12 31.15 -33.76
CA ARG A 268 13.60 30.29 -32.67
C ARG A 268 13.40 30.98 -31.32
N LYS A 269 12.50 30.43 -30.50
CA LYS A 269 12.23 30.90 -29.13
C LYS A 269 13.24 30.33 -28.12
N GLN A 270 13.35 30.99 -26.96
CA GLN A 270 14.20 30.51 -25.87
C GLN A 270 13.72 29.14 -25.33
N PRO A 271 14.64 28.33 -24.77
CA PRO A 271 14.30 27.07 -24.13
C PRO A 271 13.40 27.31 -22.91
N ILE A 272 12.39 26.45 -22.73
CA ILE A 272 11.34 26.60 -21.69
C ILE A 272 11.93 26.73 -20.27
N TYR A 273 13.02 26.04 -19.96
CA TYR A 273 13.64 26.06 -18.63
C TYR A 273 14.33 27.39 -18.26
N ARG A 274 14.52 28.30 -19.23
CA ARG A 274 15.05 29.65 -18.98
C ARG A 274 13.95 30.71 -18.89
N GLU A 275 12.69 30.33 -19.06
CA GLU A 275 11.57 31.26 -18.91
C GLU A 275 11.45 31.71 -17.44
N PRO A 276 11.31 33.02 -17.16
CA PRO A 276 11.23 33.55 -15.79
C PRO A 276 10.12 32.90 -14.96
N MET A 277 8.99 32.57 -15.60
CA MET A 277 7.87 31.89 -14.95
C MET A 277 8.26 30.48 -14.48
N VAL A 278 9.04 29.74 -15.27
CA VAL A 278 9.47 28.37 -14.94
C VAL A 278 10.47 28.39 -13.79
N LEU A 279 11.40 29.34 -13.80
CA LEU A 279 12.34 29.54 -12.69
C LEU A 279 11.62 29.96 -11.39
N SER A 280 10.62 30.84 -11.50
CA SER A 280 9.82 31.29 -10.36
C SER A 280 9.00 30.13 -9.77
N LEU A 281 8.40 29.30 -10.62
CA LEU A 281 7.66 28.10 -10.19
C LEU A 281 8.58 27.09 -9.50
N ALA A 282 9.79 26.87 -10.03
CA ALA A 282 10.79 26.00 -9.42
C ALA A 282 11.23 26.52 -8.03
N ALA A 283 11.45 27.82 -7.90
CA ALA A 283 11.79 28.44 -6.62
C ALA A 283 10.64 28.32 -5.59
N LEU A 284 9.39 28.49 -6.03
CA LEU A 284 8.21 28.36 -5.16
C LEU A 284 8.02 26.91 -4.70
N LEU A 285 8.28 25.93 -5.58
CA LEU A 285 8.27 24.51 -5.23
C LEU A 285 9.35 24.19 -4.17
N LEU A 286 10.55 24.75 -4.31
CA LEU A 286 11.62 24.59 -3.32
C LEU A 286 11.27 25.21 -1.97
N LEU A 287 10.68 26.40 -1.95
CA LEU A 287 10.21 27.05 -0.72
C LEU A 287 9.08 26.28 -0.05
N PHE A 288 8.12 25.77 -0.83
CA PHE A 288 7.00 24.99 -0.30
C PHE A 288 7.47 23.67 0.31
N THR A 289 8.37 22.95 -0.37
CA THR A 289 8.97 21.71 0.15
C THR A 289 9.79 21.96 1.41
N ALA A 290 10.65 22.98 1.42
CA ALA A 290 11.40 23.38 2.60
C ALA A 290 10.48 23.80 3.77
N GLY A 291 9.43 24.57 3.48
CA GLY A 291 8.43 24.99 4.44
C GLY A 291 7.65 23.81 5.03
N GLY A 292 7.25 22.84 4.20
CA GLY A 292 6.58 21.61 4.65
C GLY A 292 7.46 20.75 5.55
N VAL A 293 8.74 20.58 5.19
CA VAL A 293 9.72 19.86 6.03
C VAL A 293 9.92 20.59 7.35
N PHE A 294 10.09 21.91 7.33
CA PHE A 294 10.26 22.73 8.53
C PHE A 294 9.01 22.68 9.43
N ALA A 295 7.81 22.80 8.85
CA ALA A 295 6.56 22.70 9.59
C ALA A 295 6.39 21.32 10.23
N ASN A 296 6.58 20.23 9.47
CA ASN A 296 6.52 18.87 10.01
C ASN A 296 7.54 18.65 11.14
N TRP A 297 8.77 19.13 10.96
CA TRP A 297 9.80 19.12 11.99
C TRP A 297 9.37 19.91 13.23
N TYR A 298 8.86 21.12 13.07
CA TYR A 298 8.44 21.99 14.16
C TYR A 298 7.22 21.43 14.93
N PHE A 299 6.20 20.96 14.21
CA PHE A 299 4.98 20.39 14.80
C PHE A 299 5.26 19.07 15.53
N ARG A 300 6.01 18.13 14.94
CA ARG A 300 6.41 16.89 15.64
C ARG A 300 7.16 17.20 16.93
N ARG A 301 8.04 18.20 16.88
CA ARG A 301 8.85 18.62 18.02
C ARG A 301 8.04 19.27 19.15
N ARG A 302 6.94 19.96 18.84
CA ARG A 302 6.06 20.59 19.86
C ARG A 302 4.98 19.65 20.38
N ILE A 303 4.33 18.89 19.49
CA ILE A 303 3.23 17.99 19.87
C ILE A 303 3.71 16.94 20.86
N ALA A 304 4.93 16.39 20.69
CA ALA A 304 5.47 15.38 21.59
C ALA A 304 5.56 15.81 23.07
N PHE A 305 5.78 17.10 23.35
CA PHE A 305 5.79 17.61 24.72
C PHE A 305 4.39 17.80 25.28
N VAL A 306 3.46 18.27 24.43
CA VAL A 306 2.06 18.49 24.82
C VAL A 306 1.35 17.16 25.06
N SER A 307 1.66 16.13 24.25
CA SER A 307 1.06 14.79 24.37
C SER A 307 1.79 13.87 25.34
N LYS A 308 2.86 14.32 26.02
CA LYS A 308 3.74 13.49 26.87
C LYS A 308 4.14 12.17 26.17
N TYR A 309 4.58 12.27 24.91
CA TYR A 309 4.86 11.11 24.07
C TYR A 309 5.94 10.21 24.67
N ASN A 310 5.59 8.96 24.99
CA ASN A 310 6.53 7.94 25.46
C ASN A 310 6.28 6.60 24.73
N PRO A 311 7.19 6.18 23.84
CA PRO A 311 6.99 4.97 23.03
C PRO A 311 7.36 3.67 23.76
N TYR A 312 8.06 3.72 24.89
CA TYR A 312 8.54 2.52 25.58
C TYR A 312 7.45 1.90 26.44
N ILE A 313 7.22 0.60 26.26
CA ILE A 313 6.16 -0.15 26.93
C ILE A 313 6.80 -1.14 27.89
N ALA A 314 6.76 -0.83 29.18
CA ALA A 314 7.28 -1.73 30.20
C ALA A 314 6.15 -2.66 30.71
N GLY A 315 6.29 -3.96 30.48
CA GLY A 315 5.49 -5.00 31.13
C GLY A 315 4.34 -5.59 30.31
N ALA A 316 3.87 -4.90 29.26
CA ALA A 316 2.99 -5.51 28.26
C ALA A 316 3.80 -6.12 27.11
N PRO A 317 3.29 -7.15 26.42
CA PRO A 317 3.95 -7.70 25.25
C PRO A 317 3.98 -6.69 24.09
N VAL A 318 5.06 -6.74 23.30
CA VAL A 318 5.23 -5.87 22.13
C VAL A 318 4.42 -6.41 20.95
N LEU A 319 3.28 -5.79 20.69
CA LEU A 319 2.40 -6.14 19.56
C LEU A 319 2.77 -5.39 18.27
N ASN A 320 3.37 -4.21 18.40
CA ASN A 320 3.78 -3.40 17.25
C ASN A 320 5.15 -3.84 16.71
N GLU A 321 5.21 -4.24 15.44
CA GLU A 321 6.45 -4.63 14.74
C GLU A 321 7.54 -3.56 14.81
N LYS A 322 7.17 -2.27 14.78
CA LYS A 322 8.15 -1.17 14.84
C LYS A 322 8.89 -1.10 16.18
N MET A 323 8.38 -1.78 17.20
CA MET A 323 8.98 -1.88 18.53
C MET A 323 9.61 -3.25 18.79
N PHE A 324 9.62 -4.16 17.80
CA PHE A 324 10.19 -5.50 17.91
C PHE A 324 11.63 -5.53 17.41
N PHE A 325 12.58 -5.42 18.34
CA PHE A 325 14.02 -5.31 18.03
C PHE A 325 14.80 -6.58 18.39
N GLY A 326 15.84 -6.88 17.60
CA GLY A 326 16.84 -7.91 17.88
C GLY A 326 16.35 -9.35 17.91
N ARG A 327 15.17 -9.62 17.34
CA ARG A 327 14.53 -10.95 17.35
C ARG A 327 14.17 -11.47 15.96
N GLU A 328 14.49 -10.76 14.89
CA GLU A 328 14.17 -11.18 13.52
C GLU A 328 14.88 -12.49 13.13
N ASN A 329 16.15 -12.67 13.54
CA ASN A 329 16.87 -13.92 13.28
C ASN A 329 16.21 -15.11 13.98
N LEU A 330 15.84 -14.93 15.25
CA LEU A 330 15.17 -15.94 16.05
C LEU A 330 13.79 -16.28 15.46
N LEU A 331 13.02 -15.26 15.08
CA LEU A 331 11.73 -15.44 14.43
C LEU A 331 11.86 -16.22 13.11
N ARG A 332 12.87 -15.92 12.29
CA ARG A 332 13.17 -16.68 11.06
C ARG A 332 13.53 -18.13 11.34
N GLN A 333 14.32 -18.41 12.39
CA GLN A 333 14.65 -19.78 12.79
C GLN A 333 13.39 -20.55 13.22
N VAL A 334 12.52 -19.93 14.01
CA VAL A 334 11.25 -20.53 14.45
C VAL A 334 10.35 -20.85 13.25
N LEU A 335 10.19 -19.91 12.31
CA LEU A 335 9.40 -20.13 11.08
C LEU A 335 9.95 -21.27 10.23
N ALA A 336 11.27 -21.36 10.06
CA ALA A 336 11.91 -22.41 9.27
C ALA A 336 11.76 -23.81 9.91
N ALA A 337 11.72 -23.88 11.24
CA ALA A 337 11.61 -25.15 11.97
C ALA A 337 10.14 -25.60 12.18
N LEU A 338 9.18 -24.68 12.06
CA LEU A 338 7.77 -24.89 12.36
C LEU A 338 7.08 -26.02 11.58
N PRO A 339 7.28 -26.21 10.25
CA PRO A 339 6.52 -27.22 9.51
C PRO A 339 6.80 -28.67 9.95
N ASN A 340 7.98 -28.92 10.51
CA ASN A 340 8.45 -30.29 10.78
C ASN A 340 8.52 -30.64 12.27
N ASN A 341 8.40 -29.65 13.16
CA ASN A 341 8.65 -29.84 14.59
C ASN A 341 7.71 -29.01 15.45
N SER A 342 7.31 -29.58 16.59
CA SER A 342 6.84 -28.76 17.70
C SER A 342 8.04 -28.15 18.43
N LEU A 343 7.95 -26.86 18.74
CA LEU A 343 9.05 -26.05 19.24
C LEU A 343 8.81 -25.61 20.69
N MET A 344 9.89 -25.51 21.47
CA MET A 344 9.85 -25.04 22.84
C MET A 344 10.76 -23.81 22.99
N LEU A 345 10.14 -22.63 23.15
CA LEU A 345 10.80 -21.36 23.46
C LEU A 345 11.05 -21.27 24.96
N HIS A 346 12.30 -21.40 25.38
CA HIS A 346 12.66 -21.32 26.79
C HIS A 346 13.57 -20.13 27.09
N GLY A 347 13.35 -19.49 28.24
CA GLY A 347 14.17 -18.35 28.66
C GLY A 347 13.56 -17.65 29.88
N PRO A 348 14.31 -16.74 30.53
CA PRO A 348 13.84 -16.08 31.74
C PRO A 348 12.53 -15.32 31.53
N ARG A 349 11.81 -15.04 32.62
CA ARG A 349 10.63 -14.18 32.58
C ARG A 349 11.01 -12.80 32.04
N ARG A 350 10.08 -12.17 31.30
CA ARG A 350 10.25 -10.82 30.71
C ARG A 350 11.36 -10.69 29.66
N ILE A 351 11.87 -11.80 29.10
CA ILE A 351 12.88 -11.75 28.02
C ILE A 351 12.29 -11.48 26.62
N GLY A 352 10.95 -11.51 26.50
CA GLY A 352 10.23 -11.22 25.26
C GLY A 352 9.59 -12.42 24.54
N LYS A 353 9.41 -13.56 25.22
CA LYS A 353 8.80 -14.77 24.64
C LYS A 353 7.36 -14.55 24.12
N THR A 354 6.48 -14.00 24.96
CA THR A 354 5.11 -13.62 24.58
C THR A 354 5.09 -12.68 23.37
N SER A 355 6.00 -11.69 23.34
CA SER A 355 6.13 -10.77 22.20
C SER A 355 6.54 -11.52 20.92
N LEU A 356 7.49 -12.46 21.03
CA LEU A 356 7.89 -13.32 19.91
C LEU A 356 6.74 -14.19 19.39
N LEU A 357 5.91 -14.77 20.27
CA LEU A 357 4.72 -15.54 19.88
C LEU A 357 3.69 -14.67 19.14
N HIS A 358 3.41 -13.45 19.61
CA HIS A 358 2.50 -12.55 18.90
C HIS A 358 3.03 -12.13 17.53
N GLN A 359 4.34 -11.84 17.41
CA GLN A 359 4.93 -11.53 16.12
C GLN A 359 4.93 -12.74 15.19
N LEU A 360 5.13 -13.94 15.72
CA LEU A 360 5.00 -15.19 14.97
C LEU A 360 3.58 -15.39 14.43
N LYS A 361 2.55 -15.23 15.28
CA LYS A 361 1.14 -15.27 14.86
C LYS A 361 0.89 -14.33 13.69
N LYS A 362 1.25 -13.06 13.86
CA LYS A 362 1.03 -12.02 12.87
C LYS A 362 1.75 -12.33 11.56
N ARG A 363 2.98 -12.85 11.64
CA ARG A 363 3.77 -13.24 10.48
C ARG A 363 3.14 -14.39 9.71
N LEU A 364 2.67 -15.42 10.41
CA LEU A 364 1.97 -16.57 9.82
C LEU A 364 0.62 -16.18 9.18
N GLU A 365 -0.06 -15.16 9.70
CA GLU A 365 -1.32 -14.65 9.12
C GLU A 365 -1.11 -13.77 7.88
N GLN A 366 -0.04 -12.96 7.87
CA GLN A 366 0.15 -11.90 6.88
C GLN A 366 1.05 -12.30 5.72
N GLN A 367 1.99 -13.23 5.94
CA GLN A 367 2.93 -13.68 4.91
C GLN A 367 2.52 -15.09 4.46
N PRO A 368 1.91 -15.23 3.26
CA PRO A 368 1.57 -16.54 2.75
C PRO A 368 2.85 -17.35 2.50
N ASP A 369 2.87 -18.56 3.03
CA ASP A 369 3.97 -19.50 2.83
C ASP A 369 3.87 -20.16 1.45
N ALA A 370 5.02 -20.54 0.88
CA ALA A 370 5.08 -21.16 -0.45
C ALA A 370 4.44 -22.55 -0.45
N ASP A 371 4.66 -23.32 0.61
CA ASP A 371 4.36 -24.74 0.69
C ASP A 371 3.13 -25.02 1.57
N TYR A 372 2.93 -24.22 2.62
CA TYR A 372 1.91 -24.48 3.65
C TYR A 372 0.88 -23.36 3.78
N VAL A 373 -0.28 -23.69 4.37
CA VAL A 373 -1.28 -22.72 4.83
C VAL A 373 -1.35 -22.80 6.34
N TYR A 374 -0.85 -21.77 7.03
CA TYR A 374 -0.86 -21.74 8.48
C TYR A 374 -2.16 -21.14 9.03
N LEU A 375 -2.67 -21.76 10.09
CA LEU A 375 -3.72 -21.25 10.94
C LEU A 375 -3.17 -21.08 12.36
N PRO A 376 -2.59 -19.92 12.71
CA PRO A 376 -2.00 -19.72 14.01
C PRO A 376 -3.06 -19.37 15.06
N VAL A 377 -3.12 -20.16 16.12
CA VAL A 377 -4.01 -19.94 17.28
C VAL A 377 -3.13 -19.62 18.49
N TYR A 378 -3.40 -18.50 19.16
CA TYR A 378 -2.71 -18.13 20.40
C TYR A 378 -3.50 -18.66 21.60
N ILE A 379 -2.82 -19.31 22.53
CA ILE A 379 -3.39 -19.91 23.73
C ILE A 379 -2.55 -19.44 24.92
N ASP A 380 -3.20 -18.85 25.92
CA ASP A 380 -2.55 -18.48 27.18
C ASP A 380 -3.01 -19.42 28.29
N LEU A 381 -2.07 -20.17 28.88
CA LEU A 381 -2.38 -21.11 29.95
C LEU A 381 -2.35 -20.48 31.34
N GLN A 382 -2.02 -19.19 31.46
CA GLN A 382 -1.87 -18.55 32.76
C GLN A 382 -3.15 -18.65 33.61
N GLY A 383 -3.05 -19.34 34.74
CA GLY A 383 -4.16 -19.50 35.68
C GLY A 383 -5.25 -20.47 35.22
N THR A 384 -5.04 -21.23 34.14
CA THR A 384 -5.98 -22.27 33.69
C THR A 384 -5.97 -23.45 34.67
N PRO A 385 -7.11 -23.85 35.25
CA PRO A 385 -7.18 -25.07 36.06
C PRO A 385 -7.03 -26.33 35.20
N GLU A 386 -6.39 -27.38 35.72
CA GLU A 386 -6.21 -28.66 35.00
C GLU A 386 -7.52 -29.24 34.44
N THR A 387 -8.62 -29.11 35.20
CA THR A 387 -9.94 -29.63 34.82
C THR A 387 -10.53 -28.92 33.59
N ARG A 388 -10.14 -27.67 33.33
CA ARG A 388 -10.62 -26.87 32.19
C ARG A 388 -9.61 -26.79 31.05
N PHE A 389 -8.41 -27.34 31.22
CA PHE A 389 -7.31 -27.22 30.27
C PHE A 389 -7.69 -27.52 28.81
N PHE A 390 -8.28 -28.69 28.54
CA PHE A 390 -8.69 -29.07 27.19
C PHE A 390 -9.85 -28.22 26.66
N ALA A 391 -10.75 -27.79 27.54
CA ALA A 391 -11.88 -26.93 27.18
C ALA A 391 -11.39 -25.53 26.77
N THR A 392 -10.44 -24.95 27.52
CA THR A 392 -9.79 -23.68 27.20
C THR A 392 -9.08 -23.75 25.86
N MET A 393 -8.26 -24.79 25.63
CA MET A 393 -7.60 -24.96 24.34
C MET A 393 -8.59 -25.12 23.19
N ALA A 394 -9.67 -25.89 23.36
CA ALA A 394 -10.70 -26.04 22.34
C ALA A 394 -11.38 -24.71 22.03
N HIS A 395 -11.76 -23.95 23.07
CA HIS A 395 -12.37 -22.64 22.93
C HIS A 395 -11.50 -21.70 22.10
N ASP A 396 -10.22 -21.56 22.46
CA ASP A 396 -9.29 -20.66 21.75
C ASP A 396 -9.06 -21.10 20.29
N ILE A 397 -9.03 -22.42 20.03
CA ILE A 397 -8.97 -22.94 18.66
C ILE A 397 -10.23 -22.61 17.88
N VAL A 398 -11.41 -22.83 18.45
CA VAL A 398 -12.69 -22.51 17.79
C VAL A 398 -12.79 -21.02 17.49
N GLU A 399 -12.46 -20.16 18.45
CA GLU A 399 -12.45 -18.71 18.29
C GLU A 399 -11.45 -18.29 17.19
N GLY A 400 -10.22 -18.83 17.23
CA GLY A 400 -9.20 -18.55 16.23
C GLY A 400 -9.53 -19.05 14.82
N CYS A 401 -10.44 -20.02 14.71
CA CYS A 401 -10.89 -20.60 13.43
C CYS A 401 -12.27 -20.09 12.99
N ALA A 402 -12.98 -19.29 13.80
CA ALA A 402 -14.40 -19.00 13.62
C ALA A 402 -14.75 -18.41 12.24
N GLU A 403 -13.92 -17.52 11.70
CA GLU A 403 -14.15 -16.92 10.37
C GLU A 403 -14.01 -17.91 9.21
N LYS A 404 -13.29 -19.02 9.42
CA LYS A 404 -12.96 -20.02 8.39
C LYS A 404 -13.74 -21.32 8.56
N LEU A 405 -14.34 -21.54 9.73
CA LEU A 405 -15.15 -22.70 10.01
C LEU A 405 -16.54 -22.57 9.39
N PRO A 406 -17.07 -23.61 8.73
CA PRO A 406 -18.47 -23.66 8.33
C PRO A 406 -19.40 -23.57 9.55
N ALA A 407 -20.54 -22.89 9.38
CA ALA A 407 -21.51 -22.65 10.47
C ALA A 407 -22.20 -23.93 10.99
N ASP A 408 -22.14 -25.02 10.23
CA ASP A 408 -22.76 -26.31 10.50
C ASP A 408 -21.83 -27.32 11.19
N VAL A 409 -20.58 -26.96 11.49
CA VAL A 409 -19.66 -27.85 12.22
C VAL A 409 -20.11 -27.99 13.67
N ALA A 410 -20.75 -29.11 13.99
CA ALA A 410 -21.13 -29.46 15.36
C ALA A 410 -19.89 -29.88 16.16
N LEU A 411 -19.53 -29.07 17.17
CA LEU A 411 -18.39 -29.31 18.04
C LEU A 411 -18.85 -29.63 19.45
N ARG A 412 -18.19 -30.61 20.09
CA ARG A 412 -18.56 -31.09 21.43
C ARG A 412 -18.35 -30.03 22.50
N ILE A 413 -17.38 -29.12 22.30
CA ILE A 413 -17.15 -28.00 23.22
C ILE A 413 -18.35 -27.06 23.31
N THR A 414 -19.15 -26.95 22.24
CA THR A 414 -20.35 -26.11 22.18
C THR A 414 -21.54 -26.81 22.85
N GLU A 415 -21.62 -28.13 22.77
CA GLU A 415 -22.72 -28.93 23.33
C GLU A 415 -22.55 -29.20 24.83
N GLN A 416 -21.33 -29.51 25.28
CA GLN A 416 -21.06 -29.96 26.66
C GLN A 416 -19.76 -29.36 27.22
N PRO A 417 -19.70 -28.03 27.46
CA PRO A 417 -18.48 -27.37 27.89
C PRO A 417 -17.99 -27.81 29.29
N GLU A 418 -18.89 -28.22 30.18
CA GLU A 418 -18.52 -28.56 31.57
C GLU A 418 -17.88 -29.95 31.73
N ASN A 419 -18.18 -30.90 30.82
CA ASN A 419 -17.69 -32.28 30.86
C ASN A 419 -16.73 -32.60 29.71
N TYR A 420 -15.96 -31.60 29.28
CA TYR A 420 -15.13 -31.71 28.09
C TYR A 420 -13.82 -32.46 28.35
N SER A 421 -13.65 -33.63 27.72
CA SER A 421 -12.48 -34.49 27.94
C SER A 421 -11.39 -34.31 26.88
N ALA A 422 -10.20 -34.87 27.14
CA ALA A 422 -9.12 -34.93 26.14
C ALA A 422 -9.50 -35.72 24.87
N ARG A 423 -10.44 -36.67 24.97
CA ARG A 423 -10.96 -37.40 23.81
C ARG A 423 -11.82 -36.51 22.94
N ASP A 424 -12.67 -35.69 23.57
CA ASP A 424 -13.54 -34.73 22.88
C ASP A 424 -12.69 -33.66 22.19
N PHE A 425 -11.69 -33.12 22.89
CA PHE A 425 -10.67 -32.24 22.30
C PHE A 425 -10.06 -32.81 21.03
N SER A 426 -9.60 -34.07 21.11
CA SER A 426 -8.96 -34.72 19.98
C SER A 426 -9.93 -35.00 18.81
N ALA A 427 -11.23 -35.13 19.08
CA ALA A 427 -12.25 -35.31 18.06
C ALA A 427 -12.61 -33.98 17.41
N ASP A 428 -12.83 -32.93 18.21
CA ASP A 428 -13.15 -31.58 17.72
C ASP A 428 -12.00 -31.02 16.88
N VAL A 429 -10.74 -31.14 17.31
CA VAL A 429 -9.58 -30.69 16.49
C VAL A 429 -9.53 -31.42 15.13
N ARG A 430 -9.87 -32.71 15.11
CA ARG A 430 -9.94 -33.49 13.85
C ARG A 430 -11.07 -32.99 12.97
N ASP A 431 -12.24 -32.74 13.55
CA ASP A 431 -13.43 -32.28 12.81
C ASP A 431 -13.23 -30.86 12.27
N ILE A 432 -12.52 -30.00 13.02
CA ILE A 432 -12.04 -28.68 12.59
C ILE A 432 -11.08 -28.82 11.41
N LEU A 433 -10.02 -29.62 11.54
CA LEU A 433 -9.03 -29.78 10.46
C LEU A 433 -9.65 -30.35 9.17
N LYS A 434 -10.67 -31.21 9.26
CA LYS A 434 -11.39 -31.76 8.11
C LYS A 434 -12.36 -30.77 7.45
N SER A 435 -12.97 -29.89 8.23
CA SER A 435 -13.95 -28.92 7.74
C SER A 435 -13.30 -27.68 7.10
N LEU A 436 -12.05 -27.38 7.50
CA LEU A 436 -11.27 -26.31 6.90
C LEU A 436 -10.78 -26.72 5.49
N GLN A 437 -11.18 -25.95 4.48
CA GLN A 437 -10.77 -26.14 3.09
C GLN A 437 -9.64 -25.16 2.72
N PRO A 438 -8.36 -25.57 2.73
CA PRO A 438 -7.27 -24.72 2.28
C PRO A 438 -7.33 -24.48 0.76
N PRO A 439 -6.70 -23.41 0.24
CA PRO A 439 -6.48 -23.22 -1.19
C PRO A 439 -5.90 -24.47 -1.86
N ALA A 440 -6.33 -24.73 -3.10
CA ALA A 440 -6.01 -25.95 -3.84
C ALA A 440 -4.49 -26.22 -3.88
N GLY A 441 -4.11 -27.43 -3.45
CA GLY A 441 -2.74 -27.94 -3.56
C GLY A 441 -1.81 -27.65 -2.38
N LYS A 442 -2.26 -26.97 -1.31
CA LYS A 442 -1.44 -26.71 -0.12
C LYS A 442 -1.97 -27.39 1.14
N PRO A 443 -1.14 -28.14 1.89
CA PRO A 443 -1.52 -28.66 3.20
C PRO A 443 -1.79 -27.53 4.21
N LEU A 444 -2.86 -27.71 4.99
CA LEU A 444 -3.20 -26.84 6.12
C LEU A 444 -2.40 -27.27 7.36
N ILE A 445 -1.82 -26.31 8.08
CA ILE A 445 -1.19 -26.54 9.38
C ILE A 445 -1.86 -25.65 10.43
N LEU A 446 -2.48 -26.27 11.43
CA LEU A 446 -2.92 -25.60 12.65
C LEU A 446 -1.69 -25.42 13.56
N ALA A 447 -1.28 -24.17 13.78
CA ALA A 447 -0.13 -23.81 14.59
C ALA A 447 -0.58 -23.29 15.96
N LEU A 448 -0.43 -24.10 17.01
CA LEU A 448 -0.80 -23.74 18.37
C LEU A 448 0.36 -22.98 19.05
N LEU A 449 0.17 -21.69 19.30
CA LEU A 449 1.13 -20.81 19.96
C LEU A 449 0.74 -20.70 21.44
N ILE A 450 1.37 -21.52 22.28
CA ILE A 450 0.96 -21.72 23.67
C ILE A 450 1.93 -20.96 24.58
N ASP A 451 1.45 -19.94 25.28
CA ASP A 451 2.24 -19.19 26.26
C ASP A 451 2.02 -19.71 27.70
N GLU A 452 2.94 -19.34 28.59
CA GLU A 452 2.95 -19.73 30.01
C GLU A 452 2.78 -21.26 30.23
N VAL A 453 3.43 -22.08 29.39
CA VAL A 453 3.43 -23.54 29.52
C VAL A 453 4.09 -24.06 30.81
N ASP A 454 4.64 -23.16 31.62
CA ASP A 454 5.08 -23.47 32.98
C ASP A 454 3.92 -24.02 33.85
N GLU A 455 2.66 -23.69 33.55
CA GLU A 455 1.47 -24.24 34.23
C GLU A 455 1.33 -25.76 34.05
N LEU A 456 1.81 -26.32 32.93
CA LEU A 456 1.81 -27.77 32.69
C LEU A 456 2.61 -28.56 33.73
N ASN A 457 3.56 -27.91 34.43
CA ASN A 457 4.32 -28.52 35.53
C ASN A 457 3.47 -28.78 36.78
N ARG A 458 2.32 -28.09 36.92
CA ARG A 458 1.39 -28.27 38.04
C ARG A 458 0.34 -29.34 37.75
N TYR A 459 0.15 -29.70 36.48
CA TYR A 459 -0.82 -30.69 36.07
C TYR A 459 -0.32 -32.12 36.33
N SER A 460 -1.26 -33.07 36.43
CA SER A 460 -0.93 -34.48 36.57
C SER A 460 -0.14 -35.02 35.36
N ALA A 461 0.70 -36.03 35.60
CA ALA A 461 1.41 -36.73 34.52
C ALA A 461 0.44 -37.33 33.49
N GLN A 462 -0.76 -37.74 33.93
CA GLN A 462 -1.80 -38.29 33.05
C GLN A 462 -2.30 -37.23 32.05
N THR A 463 -2.52 -35.99 32.48
CA THR A 463 -2.94 -34.90 31.59
C THR A 463 -1.85 -34.54 30.58
N ASN A 464 -0.59 -34.48 31.02
CA ASN A 464 0.56 -34.28 30.14
C ASN A 464 0.70 -35.42 29.10
N GLN A 465 0.51 -36.67 29.52
CA GLN A 465 0.50 -37.83 28.59
C GLN A 465 -0.65 -37.76 27.59
N LYS A 466 -1.85 -37.34 28.02
CA LYS A 466 -2.99 -37.14 27.11
C LYS A 466 -2.67 -36.08 26.07
N LEU A 467 -2.09 -34.94 26.47
CA LEU A 467 -1.67 -33.88 25.54
C LEU A 467 -0.59 -34.37 24.56
N ARG A 468 0.47 -35.04 25.04
CA ARG A 468 1.49 -35.67 24.18
C ARG A 468 0.83 -36.62 23.17
N SER A 469 -0.09 -37.47 23.63
CA SER A 469 -0.76 -38.45 22.78
C SER A 469 -1.57 -37.79 21.65
N ILE A 470 -2.09 -36.58 21.85
CA ILE A 470 -2.82 -35.84 20.82
C ILE A 470 -1.89 -35.41 19.70
N PHE A 471 -0.70 -34.88 20.05
CA PHE A 471 0.30 -34.47 19.05
C PHE A 471 1.04 -35.65 18.39
N MET A 472 0.84 -36.89 18.83
CA MET A 472 1.41 -38.09 18.18
C MET A 472 0.41 -38.85 17.31
N LYS A 473 -0.84 -38.38 17.19
CA LYS A 473 -1.86 -39.02 16.33
C LYS A 473 -1.65 -38.70 14.85
N THR A 474 -2.25 -39.48 13.97
CA THR A 474 -2.14 -39.34 12.52
C THR A 474 -2.59 -37.97 11.97
N PHE A 475 -3.53 -37.27 12.61
CA PHE A 475 -3.90 -35.91 12.20
C PHE A 475 -2.86 -34.85 12.62
N ALA A 476 -1.85 -35.23 13.40
CA ALA A 476 -0.82 -34.31 13.86
C ALA A 476 0.14 -33.89 12.75
N GLU A 477 0.12 -34.53 11.57
CA GLU A 477 0.82 -34.03 10.38
C GLU A 477 0.34 -32.61 9.99
N ASN A 478 -0.87 -32.23 10.41
CA ASN A 478 -1.46 -30.91 10.21
C ASN A 478 -1.50 -30.08 11.51
N LEU A 479 -0.81 -30.50 12.57
CA LEU A 479 -0.81 -29.85 13.88
C LEU A 479 0.61 -29.65 14.41
N VAL A 480 0.99 -28.39 14.58
CA VAL A 480 2.29 -28.02 15.17
C VAL A 480 2.06 -27.14 16.38
N SER A 481 3.01 -27.14 17.32
CA SER A 481 2.94 -26.27 18.49
C SER A 481 4.23 -25.49 18.71
N VAL A 482 4.11 -24.25 19.14
CA VAL A 482 5.21 -23.44 19.66
C VAL A 482 4.84 -23.07 21.09
N MET A 483 5.54 -23.70 22.03
CA MET A 483 5.30 -23.54 23.46
C MET A 483 6.31 -22.56 24.04
N ALA A 484 5.88 -21.64 24.91
CA ALA A 484 6.77 -20.70 25.59
C ALA A 484 6.70 -20.82 27.12
N GLY A 485 7.87 -20.89 27.77
CA GLY A 485 7.94 -20.94 29.23
C GLY A 485 9.33 -20.63 29.79
N SER A 486 9.45 -20.62 31.11
CA SER A 486 10.65 -20.14 31.81
C SER A 486 11.40 -21.20 32.62
N HIS A 487 10.70 -22.21 33.15
CA HIS A 487 11.25 -23.18 34.10
C HIS A 487 11.06 -24.64 33.67
N ILE A 488 11.18 -24.92 32.38
CA ILE A 488 10.79 -26.22 31.81
C ILE A 488 11.94 -27.22 31.70
N ARG A 489 13.14 -26.72 31.38
CA ARG A 489 14.26 -27.53 30.92
C ARG A 489 14.59 -28.74 31.82
N LYS A 490 14.86 -28.53 33.12
CA LYS A 490 15.35 -29.61 34.01
C LYS A 490 14.34 -30.74 34.29
N ARG A 491 13.04 -30.47 34.23
CA ARG A 491 12.00 -31.47 34.59
C ARG A 491 11.57 -32.27 33.37
N TRP A 492 11.53 -31.63 32.20
CA TRP A 492 11.08 -32.26 30.96
C TRP A 492 12.18 -33.05 30.25
N GLU A 493 13.46 -32.75 30.52
CA GLU A 493 14.63 -33.51 30.09
C GLU A 493 14.81 -34.87 30.82
N SER A 494 13.95 -35.20 31.80
CA SER A 494 14.03 -36.51 32.47
C SER A 494 13.41 -37.61 31.59
N GLU A 495 14.03 -38.79 31.54
CA GLU A 495 13.54 -39.92 30.71
C GLU A 495 12.10 -40.36 31.05
N GLY A 496 11.64 -40.12 32.29
CA GLY A 496 10.26 -40.38 32.72
C GLY A 496 9.24 -39.30 32.34
N SER A 497 9.68 -38.21 31.70
CA SER A 497 8.82 -37.09 31.31
C SER A 497 8.01 -37.42 30.05
N PRO A 498 6.70 -37.14 30.04
CA PRO A 498 5.90 -37.15 28.82
C PRO A 498 6.36 -36.15 27.76
N TRP A 499 7.36 -35.31 28.03
CA TRP A 499 7.89 -34.33 27.07
C TRP A 499 9.32 -34.63 26.60
N TYR A 500 9.91 -35.72 27.09
CA TYR A 500 11.26 -36.12 26.70
C TYR A 500 11.37 -36.33 25.19
N ASN A 501 12.35 -35.66 24.56
CA ASN A 501 12.62 -35.64 23.12
C ASN A 501 11.42 -35.27 22.22
N PHE A 502 10.42 -34.58 22.75
CA PHE A 502 9.24 -34.22 21.98
C PHE A 502 9.38 -32.87 21.26
N PHE A 503 10.01 -31.88 21.89
CA PHE A 503 10.16 -30.54 21.34
C PHE A 503 11.59 -30.24 20.90
N SER A 504 11.73 -29.47 19.83
CA SER A 504 12.99 -28.79 19.51
C SER A 504 13.10 -27.53 20.36
N GLU A 505 14.13 -27.46 21.21
CA GLU A 505 14.34 -26.35 22.13
C GLU A 505 15.05 -25.17 21.46
N ILE A 506 14.48 -23.98 21.64
CA ILE A 506 15.03 -22.73 21.14
C ILE A 506 15.22 -21.76 22.33
N PRO A 507 16.48 -21.45 22.71
CA PRO A 507 16.75 -20.54 23.81
C PRO A 507 16.46 -19.09 23.42
N VAL A 508 15.71 -18.39 24.28
CA VAL A 508 15.45 -16.96 24.17
C VAL A 508 16.31 -16.22 25.20
N GLY A 509 17.48 -15.76 24.75
CA GLY A 509 18.46 -15.02 25.56
C GLY A 509 18.30 -13.51 25.51
N GLN A 510 19.33 -12.76 25.92
CA GLN A 510 19.41 -11.31 25.73
C GLN A 510 19.42 -10.95 24.23
N ILE A 511 19.23 -9.67 23.89
CA ILE A 511 19.44 -9.18 22.52
C ILE A 511 20.87 -8.68 22.35
N ASP A 512 21.35 -8.64 21.11
CA ASP A 512 22.68 -8.16 20.81
C ASP A 512 22.81 -6.67 21.14
N ARG A 513 24.03 -6.24 21.51
CA ARG A 513 24.30 -4.86 21.93
C ARG A 513 23.86 -3.83 20.87
N ALA A 514 24.06 -4.14 19.59
CA ALA A 514 23.66 -3.27 18.49
C ALA A 514 22.13 -3.12 18.40
N ASP A 515 21.38 -4.21 18.58
CA ASP A 515 19.92 -4.19 18.59
C ASP A 515 19.37 -3.51 19.85
N ALA A 516 20.04 -3.69 20.98
CA ALA A 516 19.72 -3.00 22.23
C ALA A 516 19.88 -1.48 22.10
N GLU A 517 20.94 -1.03 21.41
CA GLU A 517 21.13 0.39 21.11
C GLU A 517 20.04 0.92 20.17
N GLN A 518 19.66 0.16 19.14
CA GLN A 518 18.55 0.54 18.27
C GLN A 518 17.23 0.65 19.04
N LEU A 519 16.93 -0.32 19.92
CA LEU A 519 15.77 -0.26 20.81
C LEU A 519 15.78 0.99 21.69
N ILE A 520 16.95 1.48 22.12
CA ILE A 520 17.07 2.72 22.89
C ILE A 520 16.84 3.94 21.99
N ARG A 521 17.40 4.01 20.78
CA ARG A 521 17.42 5.27 20.00
C ARG A 521 16.27 5.43 19.01
N GLU A 522 15.94 4.39 18.26
CA GLU A 522 15.02 4.48 17.13
C GLU A 522 13.59 4.89 17.54
N PRO A 523 12.99 4.38 18.64
CA PRO A 523 11.61 4.74 19.02
C PRO A 523 11.38 6.23 19.25
N VAL A 524 12.41 6.98 19.64
CA VAL A 524 12.33 8.41 19.94
C VAL A 524 13.03 9.31 18.93
N LYS A 525 13.57 8.73 17.85
CA LYS A 525 14.40 9.44 16.87
C LYS A 525 13.66 10.64 16.28
N GLY A 526 14.35 11.78 16.25
CA GLY A 526 13.79 13.06 15.79
C GLY A 526 12.91 13.79 16.82
N ILE A 527 12.58 13.15 17.95
CA ILE A 527 11.83 13.73 19.06
C ILE A 527 12.77 13.95 20.26
N PHE A 528 13.32 12.88 20.82
CA PHE A 528 14.28 12.92 21.91
C PHE A 528 15.64 12.38 21.45
N SER A 529 16.66 12.60 22.27
CA SER A 529 18.02 12.10 22.04
C SER A 529 18.60 11.57 23.34
N PHE A 530 19.45 10.56 23.23
CA PHE A 530 20.26 10.04 24.34
C PHE A 530 21.72 10.39 24.08
N ASP A 531 22.44 10.80 25.11
CA ASP A 531 23.89 10.92 25.04
C ASP A 531 24.56 9.54 24.98
N GLU A 532 25.73 9.45 24.34
CA GLU A 532 26.48 8.19 24.19
C GLU A 532 26.79 7.52 25.55
N THR A 533 27.10 8.33 26.56
CA THR A 533 27.33 7.86 27.93
C THR A 533 26.06 7.35 28.59
N ALA A 534 24.90 7.97 28.29
CA ALA A 534 23.60 7.51 28.78
C ALA A 534 23.21 6.17 28.15
N VAL A 535 23.39 6.01 26.83
CA VAL A 535 23.13 4.75 26.13
C VAL A 535 24.01 3.64 26.68
N SER A 536 25.32 3.89 26.80
CA SER A 536 26.28 2.92 27.36
C SER A 536 25.87 2.48 28.76
N ARG A 537 25.47 3.43 29.61
CA ARG A 537 25.03 3.16 30.97
C ARG A 537 23.73 2.34 31.04
N ILE A 538 22.76 2.63 30.17
CA ILE A 538 21.52 1.84 30.06
C ILE A 538 21.84 0.40 29.66
N LEU A 539 22.75 0.20 28.70
CA LEU A 539 23.15 -1.14 28.24
C LEU A 539 23.81 -1.94 29.36
N GLU A 540 24.68 -1.31 30.16
CA GLU A 540 25.31 -1.93 31.34
C GLU A 540 24.27 -2.31 32.40
N LEU A 541 23.38 -1.39 32.79
CA LEU A 541 22.38 -1.63 33.82
C LEU A 541 21.32 -2.66 33.42
N SER A 542 21.06 -2.79 32.12
CA SER A 542 20.00 -3.66 31.61
C SER A 542 20.48 -5.06 31.26
N ASP A 543 21.80 -5.32 31.20
CA ASP A 543 22.38 -6.53 30.62
C ASP A 543 21.77 -6.87 29.24
N CYS A 544 21.49 -5.85 28.43
CA CYS A 544 20.80 -6.02 27.14
C CYS A 544 19.46 -6.81 27.21
N VAL A 545 18.79 -6.84 28.37
CA VAL A 545 17.46 -7.46 28.52
C VAL A 545 16.39 -6.47 28.03
N PRO A 546 15.58 -6.79 27.00
CA PRO A 546 14.65 -5.84 26.39
C PRO A 546 13.69 -5.16 27.38
N TYR A 547 13.13 -5.93 28.33
CA TYR A 547 12.24 -5.38 29.35
C TYR A 547 12.93 -4.34 30.24
N ARG A 548 14.18 -4.59 30.67
CA ARG A 548 14.94 -3.67 31.52
C ARG A 548 15.28 -2.39 30.74
N ILE A 549 15.73 -2.53 29.49
CA ILE A 549 15.97 -1.38 28.60
C ILE A 549 14.73 -0.51 28.50
N GLN A 550 13.58 -1.10 28.15
CA GLN A 550 12.33 -0.36 28.00
C GLN A 550 11.88 0.29 29.31
N LYS A 551 12.02 -0.39 30.45
CA LYS A 551 11.69 0.17 31.78
C LYS A 551 12.55 1.39 32.10
N ILE A 552 13.86 1.31 31.89
CA ILE A 552 14.78 2.43 32.15
C ILE A 552 14.48 3.59 31.18
N CYS A 553 14.34 3.31 29.89
CA CYS A 553 14.06 4.33 28.88
C CYS A 553 12.73 5.03 29.13
N ALA A 554 11.67 4.28 29.46
CA ALA A 554 10.36 4.83 29.78
C ALA A 554 10.43 5.85 30.93
N ARG A 555 11.15 5.51 32.00
CA ARG A 555 11.35 6.39 33.16
C ARG A 555 12.21 7.61 32.82
N CYS A 556 13.28 7.42 32.05
CA CYS A 556 14.14 8.52 31.60
C CYS A 556 13.35 9.53 30.75
N ILE A 557 12.56 9.05 29.79
CA ILE A 557 11.72 9.91 28.94
C ILE A 557 10.69 10.67 29.78
N ALA A 558 10.01 10.01 30.72
CA ALA A 558 9.06 10.68 31.61
C ALA A 558 9.73 11.85 32.36
N ARG A 559 10.92 11.62 32.93
CA ARG A 559 11.70 12.65 33.66
C ARG A 559 12.14 13.83 32.79
N ILE A 560 12.60 13.58 31.56
CA ILE A 560 13.02 14.68 30.67
C ILE A 560 11.81 15.47 30.15
N ILE A 561 10.65 14.84 29.98
CA ILE A 561 9.41 15.51 29.61
C ILE A 561 8.98 16.48 30.72
N GLU A 562 9.01 16.05 31.99
CA GLU A 562 8.68 16.90 33.15
C GLU A 562 9.60 18.11 33.26
N SER A 563 10.90 17.89 33.07
CA SER A 563 11.90 18.96 33.08
C SER A 563 12.01 19.75 31.77
N ARG A 564 11.10 19.51 30.81
CA ARG A 564 11.05 20.15 29.47
C ARG A 564 12.37 20.09 28.70
N ARG A 565 13.13 19.01 28.89
CA ARG A 565 14.38 18.71 28.19
C ARG A 565 14.15 17.71 27.06
N ARG A 566 15.07 17.71 26.09
CA ARG A 566 15.02 16.85 24.89
C ARG A 566 16.13 15.81 24.82
N ARG A 567 17.06 15.87 25.77
CA ARG A 567 18.27 15.06 25.81
C ARG A 567 18.34 14.36 27.14
N VAL A 568 18.40 13.04 27.09
CA VAL A 568 18.65 12.16 28.24
C VAL A 568 20.15 12.10 28.45
N THR A 569 20.57 12.47 29.66
CA THR A 569 21.97 12.45 30.09
C THR A 569 22.25 11.25 30.98
N VAL A 570 23.52 10.92 31.22
CA VAL A 570 23.87 9.83 32.16
C VAL A 570 23.32 10.08 33.58
N ALA A 571 23.25 11.35 34.02
CA ALA A 571 22.68 11.71 35.31
C ALA A 571 21.18 11.37 35.42
N ASP A 572 20.44 11.42 34.31
CA ASP A 572 19.04 10.99 34.29
C ASP A 572 18.92 9.48 34.47
N VAL A 573 19.84 8.71 33.86
CA VAL A 573 19.89 7.25 33.97
C VAL A 573 20.24 6.84 35.40
N GLU A 574 21.26 7.45 36.02
CA GLU A 574 21.63 7.18 37.41
C GLU A 574 20.51 7.53 38.39
N ALA A 575 19.82 8.65 38.18
CA ALA A 575 18.67 9.02 39.01
C ALA A 575 17.54 7.99 38.91
N VAL A 576 17.29 7.44 37.72
CA VAL A 576 16.31 6.37 37.50
C VAL A 576 16.75 5.05 38.12
N ALA A 577 18.05 4.75 38.10
CA ALA A 577 18.63 3.56 38.71
C ALA A 577 18.52 3.63 40.24
N ALA A 578 18.94 4.73 40.86
CA ALA A 578 18.86 4.92 42.31
C ALA A 578 17.41 4.80 42.83
N ALA A 579 16.44 5.41 42.13
CA ALA A 579 15.03 5.30 42.49
C ALA A 579 14.42 3.90 42.27
N ALA A 580 15.12 2.99 41.59
CA ALA A 580 14.70 1.60 41.43
C ALA A 580 15.22 0.68 42.54
N ASP A 581 16.26 1.10 43.27
CA ASP A 581 16.84 0.34 44.39
C ASP A 581 16.15 0.68 45.74
N GLU A 582 15.45 1.81 45.82
CA GLU A 582 14.73 2.28 47.02
C GLU A 582 13.31 1.70 47.19
N GLY A 583 12.79 0.94 46.22
CA GLY A 583 11.43 0.36 46.27
C GLY A 583 11.31 -0.94 45.51
#